data_AF-A0A7S1KBS7-F1
#
_entry.id   AF-A0A7S1KBS7-F1
#
_cell.length_a   1.000
_cell.length_b   1.000
_cell.length_c   1.000
_cell.angle_alpha   90.00
_cell.angle_beta   90.00
_cell.angle_gamma   90.00
#
_symmetry.space_group_name_H-M   'P 1'
#
loop_
_entity.id
_entity.type
_entity.pdbx_description
1 polymer ?
#
loop_
_entity_poly.entity_id
_entity_poly.type
_entity_poly.pdbx_seq_one_letter_code
_entity_poly.pdbx_strand_id
1 'polypeptide(L)'
;RLHQTRKSCDEGRNQPGTLMKVEGGRRGCAMSSSSSGPPPGDAANEGGTPKQPPVSDCPASGERGDHLDVSMEQCDVVKERLREIKDELIAKEQAMGGTGDLTEPSAECMREILEFSLSGEYFRARRSTLCGVKGSVIALLFCGAFDQAFIRDQNNRILLQVFPRAFKWLVGKLDMYVAEQTDSIVIPPSRQNDTPFKYW
;
A
#
# COMPACT_ATOMS: atom_id res chain seq x y z
N ARG A 1 35.36 31.49 -46.65
CA ARG A 1 34.33 32.33 -47.31
C ARG A 1 32.98 31.87 -46.76
N LEU A 2 32.42 32.61 -45.79
CA LEU A 2 31.23 33.49 -45.93
C LEU A 2 29.94 32.64 -46.02
N HIS A 3 28.91 32.73 -45.17
CA HIS A 3 28.43 33.83 -44.33
C HIS A 3 27.53 33.35 -43.17
N GLN A 4 27.61 34.10 -42.07
CA GLN A 4 26.62 34.28 -40.99
C GLN A 4 25.28 34.86 -41.48
N THR A 5 24.21 34.60 -40.72
CA THR A 5 23.11 35.53 -40.31
C THR A 5 22.18 34.71 -39.37
N ARG A 6 22.06 34.92 -38.04
CA ARG A 6 21.57 36.02 -37.19
C ARG A 6 20.16 36.55 -37.52
N LYS A 7 19.20 36.30 -36.60
CA LYS A 7 18.11 37.16 -36.05
C LYS A 7 17.20 36.25 -35.19
N SER A 8 16.99 36.38 -33.87
CA SER A 8 16.69 37.49 -32.94
C SER A 8 15.21 37.90 -32.88
N CYS A 9 14.74 38.11 -31.64
CA CYS A 9 13.50 38.76 -31.15
C CYS A 9 12.24 37.86 -31.09
N ASP A 10 11.36 37.92 -30.07
CA ASP A 10 11.33 38.63 -28.79
C ASP A 10 10.17 38.10 -27.91
N GLU A 11 10.23 38.47 -26.62
CA GLU A 11 9.13 38.77 -25.67
C GLU A 11 7.91 37.84 -25.47
N GLY A 12 7.65 37.49 -24.20
CA GLY A 12 6.36 36.89 -23.84
C GLY A 12 6.08 36.51 -22.39
N ARG A 13 6.22 37.45 -21.43
CA ARG A 13 5.32 37.64 -20.27
C ARG A 13 5.13 36.51 -19.22
N ASN A 14 5.78 36.75 -18.08
CA ASN A 14 5.37 36.59 -16.68
C ASN A 14 3.85 36.41 -16.38
N GLN A 15 3.48 35.40 -15.56
CA GLN A 15 2.62 35.55 -14.36
C GLN A 15 2.76 34.35 -13.38
N PRO A 16 2.68 34.58 -12.05
CA PRO A 16 2.64 33.58 -10.99
C PRO A 16 1.22 33.35 -10.43
N GLY A 17 0.97 32.15 -9.89
CA GLY A 17 -0.27 31.73 -9.21
C GLY A 17 -0.56 30.27 -9.54
N THR A 18 -0.95 29.37 -8.65
CA THR A 18 -1.64 29.52 -7.38
C THR A 18 -1.37 28.28 -6.53
N LEU A 19 -1.09 28.54 -5.25
CA LEU A 19 -1.08 27.61 -4.13
C LEU A 19 -2.43 26.87 -4.03
N MET A 20 -2.45 25.56 -4.27
CA MET A 20 -3.57 24.69 -3.89
C MET A 20 -3.18 23.89 -2.65
N LYS A 21 -3.65 24.41 -1.52
CA LYS A 21 -3.71 23.75 -0.22
C LYS A 21 -4.86 22.73 -0.29
N VAL A 22 -4.57 21.43 -0.19
CA VAL A 22 -5.60 20.42 0.10
C VAL A 22 -5.33 19.87 1.49
N GLU A 23 -5.94 20.53 2.47
CA GLU A 23 -6.17 20.01 3.81
C GLU A 23 -7.37 19.07 3.80
N GLY A 24 -7.28 18.01 4.61
CA GLY A 24 -8.44 17.50 5.35
C GLY A 24 -9.22 16.35 4.71
N GLY A 25 -8.94 15.14 5.18
CA GLY A 25 -9.77 13.98 4.84
C GLY A 25 -9.55 12.76 5.74
N ARG A 26 -9.43 12.94 7.06
CA ARG A 26 -9.54 11.83 8.02
C ARG A 26 -10.94 11.20 7.91
N ARG A 27 -11.03 9.96 7.46
CA ARG A 27 -12.11 9.01 7.77
C ARG A 27 -11.41 7.75 8.24
N GLY A 28 -11.43 7.37 9.52
CA GLY A 28 -12.60 7.25 10.38
C GLY A 28 -13.06 5.79 10.32
N CYS A 29 -12.30 4.89 10.93
CA CYS A 29 -12.65 3.47 11.06
C CYS A 29 -13.88 3.35 11.98
N ALA A 30 -15.05 3.09 11.41
CA ALA A 30 -16.22 2.68 12.16
C ALA A 30 -16.17 1.15 12.37
N MET A 31 -15.68 0.74 13.54
CA MET A 31 -15.86 -0.63 14.04
C MET A 31 -17.34 -0.80 14.37
N SER A 32 -18.05 -1.58 13.56
CA SER A 32 -19.42 -1.99 13.84
C SER A 32 -19.38 -3.25 14.69
N SER A 33 -19.50 -3.11 16.01
CA SER A 33 -19.74 -4.21 16.94
C SER A 33 -21.23 -4.52 16.98
N SER A 34 -21.64 -5.59 16.31
CA SER A 34 -22.97 -6.18 16.44
C SER A 34 -23.02 -7.06 17.69
N SER A 35 -23.59 -6.56 18.80
CA SER A 35 -23.99 -7.38 19.94
C SER A 35 -25.49 -7.68 19.85
N SER A 36 -25.80 -8.98 19.77
CA SER A 36 -27.15 -9.55 19.82
C SER A 36 -27.69 -9.52 21.25
N GLY A 37 -28.74 -8.73 21.48
CA GLY A 37 -29.53 -8.76 22.71
C GLY A 37 -30.70 -9.77 22.61
N PRO A 38 -31.05 -10.48 23.71
CA PRO A 38 -32.27 -11.28 23.79
C PRO A 38 -33.49 -10.43 24.25
N PRO A 39 -34.73 -10.92 24.05
CA PRO A 39 -35.96 -10.13 24.21
C PRO A 39 -36.45 -10.06 25.67
N PRO A 40 -37.39 -9.13 25.99
CA PRO A 40 -37.94 -8.97 27.33
C PRO A 40 -39.11 -9.93 27.57
N GLY A 41 -39.18 -10.50 28.77
CA GLY A 41 -40.32 -11.24 29.31
C GLY A 41 -40.92 -10.49 30.48
N ASP A 42 -42.26 -10.49 30.53
CA ASP A 42 -43.11 -9.71 31.42
C ASP A 42 -43.12 -10.15 32.90
N ALA A 43 -43.46 -9.14 33.72
CA ALA A 43 -43.91 -9.07 35.10
C ALA A 43 -44.34 -10.37 35.84
N ALA A 44 -43.92 -10.50 37.11
CA ALA A 44 -44.69 -10.05 38.27
C ALA A 44 -44.15 -10.62 39.61
N ASN A 45 -44.28 -9.79 40.65
CA ASN A 45 -44.68 -10.13 42.02
C ASN A 45 -43.64 -10.05 43.18
N GLU A 46 -43.95 -9.08 44.05
CA GLU A 46 -43.91 -9.07 45.53
C GLU A 46 -42.60 -9.22 46.33
N GLY A 47 -42.24 -8.09 46.98
CA GLY A 47 -42.30 -8.01 48.44
C GLY A 47 -41.19 -8.73 49.23
N GLY A 48 -40.03 -8.10 49.36
CA GLY A 48 -39.00 -8.54 50.31
C GLY A 48 -38.08 -7.38 50.72
N THR A 49 -38.12 -7.02 51.99
CA THR A 49 -37.26 -6.05 52.69
C THR A 49 -35.77 -6.16 52.31
N PRO A 50 -35.05 -5.03 52.19
CA PRO A 50 -33.65 -5.01 51.77
C PRO A 50 -32.75 -5.54 52.89
N LYS A 51 -32.25 -6.76 52.73
CA LYS A 51 -31.14 -7.26 53.55
C LYS A 51 -29.85 -6.77 52.89
N GLN A 52 -29.28 -5.70 53.43
CA GLN A 52 -27.94 -5.25 53.08
C GLN A 52 -26.98 -6.46 53.14
N PRO A 53 -26.21 -6.74 52.07
CA PRO A 53 -25.09 -7.64 52.21
C PRO A 53 -24.12 -7.05 53.25
N PRO A 54 -23.47 -7.91 54.06
CA PRO A 54 -22.47 -7.43 55.00
C PRO A 54 -21.44 -6.61 54.22
N VAL A 55 -21.12 -5.44 54.77
CA VAL A 55 -19.95 -4.63 54.43
C VAL A 55 -18.73 -5.55 54.52
N SER A 56 -18.42 -6.19 53.41
CA SER A 56 -17.22 -6.96 53.22
C SER A 56 -16.11 -5.93 53.11
N ASP A 57 -15.24 -5.95 54.11
CA ASP A 57 -13.98 -5.24 54.14
C ASP A 57 -13.35 -5.21 52.75
N CYS A 58 -13.17 -4.02 52.20
CA CYS A 58 -12.40 -3.84 50.98
C CYS A 58 -10.99 -4.38 51.25
N PRO A 59 -10.54 -5.47 50.60
CA PRO A 59 -9.13 -5.79 50.64
C PRO A 59 -8.40 -4.63 50.00
N ALA A 60 -7.35 -4.20 50.71
CA ALA A 60 -6.52 -3.08 50.38
C ALA A 60 -6.16 -3.05 48.89
N SER A 61 -6.29 -1.85 48.33
CA SER A 61 -5.85 -1.39 47.01
C SER A 61 -4.35 -1.66 46.77
N GLY A 62 -3.94 -2.92 46.65
CA GLY A 62 -2.57 -3.37 46.39
C GLY A 62 -2.37 -4.00 45.01
N GLU A 63 -3.38 -4.66 44.43
CA GLU A 63 -3.24 -5.44 43.18
C GLU A 63 -3.25 -4.61 41.88
N ARG A 64 -3.53 -3.30 41.95
CA ARG A 64 -3.69 -2.47 40.75
C ARG A 64 -2.35 -2.08 40.10
N GLY A 65 -1.25 -2.14 40.86
CA GLY A 65 0.11 -1.90 40.35
C GLY A 65 0.61 -3.08 39.52
N ASP A 66 0.46 -4.30 40.05
CA ASP A 66 1.00 -5.54 39.47
C ASP A 66 0.48 -5.80 38.05
N HIS A 67 -0.78 -5.47 37.75
CA HIS A 67 -1.33 -5.68 36.41
C HIS A 67 -0.73 -4.74 35.35
N LEU A 68 -0.36 -3.51 35.73
CA LEU A 68 0.29 -2.56 34.82
C LEU A 68 1.72 -3.00 34.53
N ASP A 69 2.45 -3.44 35.54
CA ASP A 69 3.83 -3.93 35.39
C ASP A 69 3.88 -5.16 34.47
N VAL A 70 2.98 -6.14 34.68
CA VAL A 70 2.85 -7.32 33.79
C VAL A 70 2.50 -6.91 32.35
N SER A 71 1.64 -5.91 32.16
CA SER A 71 1.28 -5.41 30.83
C SER A 71 2.45 -4.70 30.14
N MET A 72 3.28 -3.99 30.90
CA MET A 72 4.50 -3.35 30.40
C MET A 72 5.52 -4.40 29.94
N GLU A 73 5.75 -5.44 30.73
CA GLU A 73 6.64 -6.55 30.35
C GLU A 73 6.17 -7.25 29.07
N GLN A 74 4.86 -7.52 28.96
CA GLN A 74 4.28 -8.09 27.74
C GLN A 74 4.47 -7.17 26.53
N CYS A 75 4.32 -5.86 26.71
CA CYS A 75 4.52 -4.89 25.64
C CYS A 75 5.98 -4.92 25.15
N ASP A 76 6.95 -5.06 26.05
CA ASP A 76 8.36 -5.12 25.68
C ASP A 76 8.70 -6.43 24.96
N VAL A 77 8.16 -7.57 25.38
CA VAL A 77 8.28 -8.83 24.64
C VAL A 77 7.74 -8.71 23.21
N VAL A 78 6.58 -8.07 23.04
CA VAL A 78 5.99 -7.87 21.71
C VAL A 78 6.84 -6.93 20.85
N LYS A 79 7.38 -5.84 21.42
CA LYS A 79 8.26 -4.92 20.69
C LYS A 79 9.52 -5.60 20.20
N GLU A 80 10.17 -6.41 21.04
CA GLU A 80 11.37 -7.16 20.66
C GLU A 80 11.05 -8.16 19.54
N ARG A 81 9.94 -8.89 19.66
CA ARG A 81 9.54 -9.85 18.61
C ARG A 81 9.22 -9.17 17.29
N LEU A 82 8.58 -8.00 17.31
CA LEU A 82 8.32 -7.22 16.10
C LEU A 82 9.62 -6.70 15.46
N ARG A 83 10.62 -6.34 16.27
CA ARG A 83 11.94 -5.94 15.77
C ARG A 83 12.64 -7.10 15.07
N GLU A 84 12.63 -8.29 15.67
CA GLU A 84 13.19 -9.50 15.06
C GLU A 84 12.53 -9.82 13.71
N ILE A 85 11.19 -9.78 13.65
CA ILE A 85 10.45 -10.02 12.40
C ILE A 85 10.81 -8.97 11.35
N LYS A 86 10.90 -7.70 11.74
CA LYS A 86 11.28 -6.62 10.84
C LYS A 86 12.68 -6.86 10.26
N ASP A 87 13.65 -7.18 11.10
CA ASP A 87 15.03 -7.39 10.68
C ASP A 87 15.15 -8.64 9.79
N GLU A 88 14.39 -9.70 10.07
CA GLU A 88 14.30 -10.89 9.22
C GLU A 88 13.72 -10.56 7.83
N LEU A 89 12.67 -9.73 7.76
CA LEU A 89 12.08 -9.30 6.49
C LEU A 89 13.05 -8.45 5.67
N ILE A 90 13.76 -7.51 6.31
CA ILE A 90 14.80 -6.69 5.66
C ILE A 90 15.90 -7.59 5.10
N ALA A 91 16.40 -8.55 5.89
CA ALA A 91 17.44 -9.48 5.45
C ALA A 91 16.97 -10.33 4.25
N LYS A 92 15.72 -10.81 4.27
CA LYS A 92 15.12 -11.55 3.14
C LYS A 92 14.99 -10.69 1.90
N GLU A 93 14.53 -9.45 2.03
CA GLU A 93 14.44 -8.50 0.92
C GLU A 93 15.81 -8.25 0.28
N GLN A 94 16.82 -7.97 1.11
CA GLN A 94 18.19 -7.74 0.65
C GLN A 94 18.81 -8.98 0.00
N ALA A 95 18.53 -10.17 0.52
CA ALA A 95 18.96 -11.43 -0.10
C ALA A 95 18.36 -11.64 -1.50
N MET A 96 17.19 -11.05 -1.79
CA MET A 96 16.56 -11.04 -3.11
C MET A 96 17.00 -9.86 -3.99
N GLY A 97 17.95 -9.04 -3.53
CA GLY A 97 18.47 -7.87 -4.25
C GLY A 97 17.66 -6.59 -4.03
N GLY A 98 16.75 -6.58 -3.05
CA GLY A 98 16.05 -5.37 -2.64
C GLY A 98 16.92 -4.46 -1.77
N THR A 99 16.49 -3.20 -1.60
CA THR A 99 17.23 -2.21 -0.79
C THR A 99 17.18 -2.49 0.71
N GLY A 100 16.13 -3.16 1.20
CA GLY A 100 15.83 -3.27 2.64
C GLY A 100 15.31 -1.96 3.24
N ASP A 101 15.06 -0.96 2.41
CA ASP A 101 14.46 0.30 2.80
C ASP A 101 12.94 0.16 2.79
N LEU A 102 12.36 0.17 3.98
CA LEU A 102 10.91 0.09 4.17
C LEU A 102 10.21 1.45 4.04
N THR A 103 10.93 2.52 3.66
CA THR A 103 10.31 3.83 3.45
C THR A 103 9.43 3.84 2.20
N GLU A 104 8.40 4.67 2.23
CA GLU A 104 7.57 4.85 1.04
C GLU A 104 8.39 5.50 -0.09
N PRO A 105 8.26 4.99 -1.32
CA PRO A 105 9.00 5.52 -2.46
C PRO A 105 8.64 6.98 -2.74
N SER A 106 9.67 7.77 -3.10
CA SER A 106 9.51 9.19 -3.31
C SER A 106 8.58 9.51 -4.49
N ALA A 107 7.94 10.68 -4.45
CA ALA A 107 7.12 11.15 -5.55
C ALA A 107 7.91 11.29 -6.87
N GLU A 108 9.22 11.51 -6.79
CA GLU A 108 10.11 11.54 -7.96
C GLU A 108 10.31 10.16 -8.56
N CYS A 109 10.58 9.15 -7.73
CA CYS A 109 10.64 7.75 -8.15
C CYS A 109 9.36 7.33 -8.87
N MET A 110 8.19 7.72 -8.34
CA MET A 110 6.89 7.37 -8.93
C MET A 110 6.58 8.04 -10.27
N ARG A 111 7.28 9.12 -10.63
CA ARG A 111 7.16 9.78 -11.95
C ARG A 111 8.04 9.14 -13.02
N GLU A 112 8.95 8.26 -12.63
CA GLU A 112 9.87 7.60 -13.55
C GLU A 112 9.12 6.78 -14.60
N ILE A 113 9.66 6.80 -15.84
CA ILE A 113 9.21 5.95 -16.92
C ILE A 113 10.15 4.76 -16.98
N LEU A 114 9.61 3.58 -16.72
CA LEU A 114 10.34 2.32 -16.83
C LEU A 114 10.24 1.81 -18.26
N GLU A 115 11.40 1.40 -18.79
CA GLU A 115 11.50 0.79 -20.10
C GLU A 115 11.76 -0.70 -19.96
N PHE A 116 11.07 -1.48 -20.77
CA PHE A 116 11.05 -2.93 -20.72
C PHE A 116 11.44 -3.53 -22.07
N SER A 117 12.12 -4.66 -22.01
CA SER A 117 12.22 -5.64 -23.08
C SER A 117 11.41 -6.87 -22.68
N LEU A 118 10.18 -6.95 -23.21
CA LEU A 118 9.20 -8.00 -22.94
C LEU A 118 9.43 -9.14 -23.94
N SER A 119 10.26 -10.11 -23.59
CA SER A 119 10.65 -11.20 -24.50
C SER A 119 11.09 -10.71 -25.89
N GLY A 120 11.82 -9.58 -25.93
CA GLY A 120 12.32 -8.93 -27.16
C GLY A 120 11.47 -7.77 -27.69
N GLU A 121 10.25 -7.58 -27.18
CA GLU A 121 9.42 -6.43 -27.54
C GLU A 121 9.67 -5.22 -26.62
N TYR A 122 9.91 -4.05 -27.21
CA TYR A 122 10.00 -2.81 -26.46
C TYR A 122 8.64 -2.40 -25.88
N PHE A 123 8.64 -1.98 -24.61
CA PHE A 123 7.49 -1.41 -23.94
C PHE A 123 7.93 -0.39 -22.89
N ARG A 124 7.07 0.58 -22.57
CA ARG A 124 7.34 1.58 -21.53
C ARG A 124 6.09 1.83 -20.70
N ALA A 125 6.26 2.06 -19.41
CA ALA A 125 5.16 2.40 -18.50
C ALA A 125 5.65 3.34 -17.39
N ARG A 126 4.75 4.18 -16.87
CA ARG A 126 5.05 4.98 -15.68
C ARG A 126 5.04 4.08 -14.44
N ARG A 127 5.99 4.31 -13.53
CA ARG A 127 6.06 3.58 -12.26
C ARG A 127 4.78 3.73 -11.43
N SER A 128 4.25 4.96 -11.34
CA SER A 128 2.96 5.24 -10.70
C SER A 128 1.81 4.40 -11.23
N THR A 129 1.75 4.12 -12.54
CA THR A 129 0.74 3.22 -13.12
C THR A 129 0.92 1.78 -12.65
N LEU A 130 2.16 1.27 -12.65
CA LEU A 130 2.48 -0.08 -12.20
C LEU A 130 2.22 -0.28 -10.70
N CYS A 131 2.43 0.76 -9.91
CA CYS A 131 2.19 0.78 -8.47
C CYS A 131 0.77 1.25 -8.08
N GLY A 132 -0.14 1.41 -9.04
CA GLY A 132 -1.49 1.92 -8.79
C GLY A 132 -2.31 1.03 -7.83
N VAL A 133 -2.11 -0.28 -7.90
CA VAL A 133 -2.78 -1.25 -7.02
C VAL A 133 -1.82 -1.68 -5.90
N LYS A 134 -1.96 -1.05 -4.73
CA LYS A 134 -1.15 -1.38 -3.54
C LYS A 134 -1.29 -2.86 -3.16
N GLY A 135 -0.18 -3.47 -2.76
CA GLY A 135 -0.13 -4.89 -2.37
C GLY A 135 -0.12 -5.88 -3.53
N SER A 136 -0.23 -5.42 -4.79
CA SER A 136 -0.01 -6.29 -5.94
C SER A 136 1.46 -6.64 -6.12
N VAL A 137 1.75 -7.80 -6.71
CA VAL A 137 3.12 -8.23 -7.04
C VAL A 137 3.81 -7.22 -7.97
N ILE A 138 3.08 -6.66 -8.94
CA ILE A 138 3.60 -5.63 -9.85
C ILE A 138 3.98 -4.37 -9.05
N ALA A 139 3.12 -3.93 -8.13
CA ALA A 139 3.45 -2.78 -7.29
C ALA A 139 4.68 -3.03 -6.43
N LEU A 140 4.85 -4.24 -5.88
CA LEU A 140 6.03 -4.63 -5.09
C LEU A 140 7.30 -4.67 -5.94
N LEU A 141 7.25 -5.24 -7.15
CA LEU A 141 8.41 -5.34 -8.03
C LEU A 141 8.88 -3.96 -8.50
N PHE A 142 7.95 -3.05 -8.78
CA PHE A 142 8.25 -1.74 -9.34
C PHE A 142 8.13 -0.60 -8.33
N CYS A 143 8.08 -0.87 -7.02
CA CYS A 143 8.03 0.22 -6.02
C CYS A 143 9.35 0.99 -5.90
N GLY A 144 10.45 0.47 -6.46
CA GLY A 144 11.79 1.05 -6.35
C GLY A 144 12.74 0.21 -5.51
N ALA A 145 12.22 -0.62 -4.60
CA ALA A 145 13.02 -1.46 -3.72
C ALA A 145 13.91 -2.45 -4.48
N PHE A 146 13.45 -2.96 -5.63
CA PHE A 146 14.14 -4.00 -6.42
C PHE A 146 14.75 -3.47 -7.72
N ASP A 147 14.87 -2.15 -7.90
CA ASP A 147 15.31 -1.57 -9.18
C ASP A 147 16.70 -2.01 -9.63
N GLN A 148 17.58 -2.31 -8.65
CA GLN A 148 18.94 -2.79 -8.87
C GLN A 148 18.99 -4.31 -9.10
N ALA A 149 17.96 -5.05 -8.70
CA ALA A 149 17.88 -6.50 -8.88
C ALA A 149 17.48 -6.89 -10.30
N PHE A 150 16.89 -5.97 -11.07
CA PHE A 150 16.48 -6.26 -12.44
C PHE A 150 17.66 -6.45 -13.38
N ILE A 151 17.64 -7.55 -14.14
CA ILE A 151 18.52 -7.73 -15.29
C ILE A 151 18.11 -6.74 -16.37
N ARG A 152 19.09 -6.02 -16.93
CA ARG A 152 18.86 -5.04 -17.99
C ARG A 152 19.59 -5.43 -19.27
N ASP A 153 19.03 -5.02 -20.40
CA ASP A 153 19.68 -5.20 -21.70
C ASP A 153 20.70 -4.09 -22.00
N GLN A 154 21.30 -4.15 -23.20
CA GLN A 154 22.31 -3.19 -23.66
C GLN A 154 21.79 -1.75 -23.77
N ASN A 155 20.47 -1.57 -23.84
CA ASN A 155 19.81 -0.26 -23.88
C ASN A 155 19.29 0.16 -22.49
N ASN A 156 19.74 -0.49 -21.42
CA ASN A 156 19.35 -0.25 -20.03
C ASN A 156 17.85 -0.51 -19.73
N ARG A 157 17.20 -1.36 -20.54
CA ARG A 157 15.78 -1.73 -20.37
C ARG A 157 15.64 -2.96 -19.49
N ILE A 158 14.64 -2.97 -18.61
CA ILE A 158 14.33 -4.11 -17.73
C ILE A 158 13.92 -5.31 -18.59
N LEU A 159 14.65 -6.43 -18.46
CA LEU A 159 14.32 -7.68 -19.14
C LEU A 159 13.25 -8.42 -18.34
N LEU A 160 12.09 -8.65 -18.96
CA LEU A 160 10.98 -9.33 -18.32
C LEU A 160 10.48 -10.47 -19.22
N GLN A 161 10.55 -11.69 -18.70
CA GLN A 161 10.12 -12.91 -19.40
C GLN A 161 8.64 -13.17 -19.13
N VAL A 162 7.79 -12.33 -19.71
CA VAL A 162 6.33 -12.42 -19.61
C VAL A 162 5.72 -12.33 -20.99
N PHE A 163 4.50 -12.84 -21.15
CA PHE A 163 3.80 -12.73 -22.43
C PHE A 163 3.47 -11.26 -22.76
N PRO A 164 4.02 -10.67 -23.85
CA PRO A 164 3.95 -9.23 -24.06
C PRO A 164 2.53 -8.68 -24.17
N ARG A 165 1.62 -9.39 -24.85
CA ARG A 165 0.24 -8.93 -25.02
C ARG A 165 -0.55 -8.90 -23.70
N ALA A 166 -0.31 -9.87 -22.81
CA ALA A 166 -0.98 -9.92 -21.52
C ALA A 166 -0.47 -8.79 -20.61
N PHE A 167 0.85 -8.60 -20.57
CA PHE A 167 1.45 -7.51 -19.79
C PHE A 167 0.99 -6.13 -20.28
N LYS A 168 1.04 -5.88 -21.60
CA LYS A 168 0.56 -4.62 -22.20
C LYS A 168 -0.93 -4.37 -21.89
N TRP A 169 -1.75 -5.41 -21.96
CA TRP A 169 -3.17 -5.30 -21.60
C TRP A 169 -3.37 -4.96 -20.12
N LEU A 170 -2.64 -5.63 -19.22
CA LEU A 170 -2.71 -5.39 -17.78
C LEU A 170 -2.30 -3.96 -17.44
N VAL A 171 -1.20 -3.46 -18.01
CA VAL A 171 -0.76 -2.07 -17.81
C VAL A 171 -1.80 -1.09 -18.35
N GLY A 172 -2.44 -1.39 -19.48
CA GLY A 172 -3.56 -0.59 -19.98
C GLY A 172 -4.76 -0.55 -19.01
N LYS A 173 -5.04 -1.66 -18.30
CA LYS A 173 -6.08 -1.69 -17.26
C LYS A 173 -5.67 -0.95 -15.99
N LEU A 174 -4.41 -1.03 -15.60
CA LEU A 174 -3.86 -0.25 -14.49
C LEU A 174 -3.92 1.26 -14.78
N ASP A 175 -3.67 1.67 -16.02
CA ASP A 175 -3.78 3.08 -16.43
C ASP A 175 -5.21 3.60 -16.28
N MET A 176 -6.20 2.82 -16.75
CA MET A 176 -7.62 3.15 -16.54
C MET A 176 -7.99 3.20 -15.05
N TYR A 177 -7.46 2.28 -14.23
CA TYR A 177 -7.72 2.22 -12.79
C TYR A 177 -7.16 3.45 -12.07
N VAL A 178 -5.90 3.81 -12.35
CA VAL A 178 -5.25 5.00 -11.77
C VAL A 178 -5.93 6.29 -12.22
N ALA A 179 -6.47 6.31 -13.44
CA ALA A 179 -7.28 7.42 -13.94
C ALA A 179 -8.72 7.43 -13.39
N GLU A 180 -9.06 6.55 -12.44
CA GLU A 180 -10.40 6.41 -11.84
C GLU A 180 -11.52 6.15 -12.86
N GLN A 181 -11.16 5.53 -14.00
CA GLN A 181 -12.11 5.14 -15.05
C GLN A 181 -12.69 3.74 -14.83
N THR A 182 -12.11 2.97 -13.91
CA THR A 182 -12.58 1.63 -13.53
C THR A 182 -12.25 1.34 -12.07
N ASP A 183 -13.19 0.72 -11.36
CA ASP A 183 -13.02 0.36 -9.94
C ASP A 183 -12.36 -1.02 -9.75
N SER A 184 -12.32 -1.82 -10.82
CA SER A 184 -11.75 -3.17 -10.78
C SER A 184 -11.03 -3.55 -12.08
N ILE A 185 -10.07 -4.45 -11.96
CA ILE A 185 -9.35 -5.04 -13.08
C ILE A 185 -9.74 -6.52 -13.13
N VAL A 186 -10.66 -6.84 -14.03
CA VAL A 186 -11.16 -8.22 -14.23
C VAL A 186 -10.81 -8.68 -15.63
N ILE A 187 -10.37 -9.93 -15.76
CA ILE A 187 -10.13 -10.56 -17.06
C ILE A 187 -11.49 -10.79 -17.73
N PRO A 188 -11.74 -10.19 -18.91
CA PRO A 188 -13.02 -10.32 -19.57
C PRO A 188 -13.28 -11.79 -19.94
N PRO A 189 -14.54 -12.27 -19.93
CA PRO A 189 -14.87 -13.66 -20.21
C PRO A 189 -14.25 -14.19 -21.52
N SER A 190 -14.18 -13.34 -22.55
CA SER A 190 -13.57 -13.66 -23.84
C SER A 190 -12.09 -14.01 -23.78
N ARG A 191 -11.37 -13.63 -22.72
CA ARG A 191 -9.92 -13.85 -22.53
C ARG A 191 -9.60 -14.79 -21.38
N GLN A 192 -10.59 -15.27 -20.63
CA GLN A 192 -10.35 -16.18 -19.51
C GLN A 192 -9.79 -17.54 -19.96
N ASN A 193 -10.12 -17.96 -21.18
CA ASN A 193 -9.65 -19.21 -21.76
C ASN A 193 -8.37 -19.05 -22.60
N ASP A 194 -7.89 -17.82 -22.80
CA ASP A 194 -6.66 -17.56 -23.54
C ASP A 194 -5.46 -18.08 -22.74
N THR A 195 -4.60 -18.86 -23.39
CA THR A 195 -3.41 -19.49 -22.75
C THR A 195 -2.59 -18.54 -21.87
N PRO A 196 -2.32 -17.28 -22.28
CA PRO A 196 -1.54 -16.35 -21.47
C PRO A 196 -2.20 -15.90 -20.16
N PHE A 197 -3.52 -16.03 -20.03
CA PHE A 197 -4.26 -15.63 -18.84
C PHE A 197 -4.64 -16.82 -17.95
N LYS A 198 -4.37 -18.05 -18.42
CA LYS A 198 -4.72 -19.29 -17.74
C LYS A 198 -3.52 -19.99 -17.08
N TYR A 199 -2.34 -19.90 -17.68
CA TYR A 199 -1.16 -20.67 -17.29
C TYR A 199 -0.01 -19.81 -16.73
N TRP A 200 -0.31 -18.56 -16.38
CA TRP A 200 0.58 -17.59 -15.75
C TRP A 200 -0.13 -17.02 -14.53
#